data_AF-A0A0X1KNH8-F1
#
_entry.id   AF-A0A0X1KNH8-F1
#
_cell.length_a   1.000
_cell.length_b   1.000
_cell.length_c   1.000
_cell.angle_alpha   90.00
_cell.angle_beta   90.00
_cell.angle_gamma   90.00
#
_symmetry.space_group_name_H-M   'P 1'
#
loop_
_entity.id
_entity.type
_entity.pdbx_description
1 polymer ?
#
loop_
_entity_poly.entity_id
_entity_poly.type
_entity_poly.pdbx_seq_one_letter_code
_entity_poly.pdbx_strand_id
1 'polypeptide(L)' 'MTKRGRPPVMKAWRVRISQPDEEPLEFTIFAETLEEAEEMARFMVKQSFPFASYSVKKLGRVL' A
#
# COMPACT_ATOMS: atom_id res chain seq x y z
N MET A 1 8.14 32.93 -1.96
CA MET A 1 7.92 32.38 -0.60
C MET A 1 8.35 30.92 -0.57
N THR A 2 9.57 30.68 -0.11
CA THR A 2 10.23 29.37 -0.12
C THR A 2 9.55 28.47 0.92
N LYS A 3 8.61 27.60 0.51
CA LYS A 3 8.17 26.50 1.37
C LYS A 3 9.32 25.51 1.47
N ARG A 4 10.26 25.80 2.38
CA ARG A 4 11.37 24.95 2.79
C ARG A 4 10.83 23.57 3.20
N GLY A 5 10.91 22.62 2.28
CA GLY A 5 11.67 21.39 2.46
C GLY A 5 11.33 20.51 3.65
N ARG A 6 10.05 20.29 3.99
CA ARG A 6 9.72 19.04 4.69
C ARG A 6 9.71 17.95 3.62
N PRO A 7 10.59 16.94 3.68
CA PRO A 7 10.51 15.81 2.77
C PRO A 7 9.08 15.25 2.83
N PRO A 8 8.51 14.83 1.70
CA PRO A 8 7.23 14.12 1.73
C PRO A 8 7.37 12.96 2.70
N VAL A 9 6.49 12.94 3.71
CA VAL A 9 6.60 11.91 4.74
C VAL A 9 5.93 10.67 4.22
N MET A 10 6.75 9.75 3.73
CA MET A 10 6.35 8.40 3.35
C MET A 10 5.64 7.74 4.54
N LYS A 11 4.50 7.10 4.26
CA LYS A 11 3.73 6.34 5.24
C LYS A 11 3.81 4.87 4.85
N ALA A 12 3.89 4.00 5.85
CA ALA A 12 3.75 2.57 5.62
C ALA A 12 2.27 2.20 5.51
N TRP A 13 1.96 1.47 4.45
CA TRP A 13 0.65 0.89 4.20
C TRP A 13 0.81 -0.62 4.07
N ARG A 14 0.08 -1.38 4.89
CA ARG A 14 -0.02 -2.84 4.77
C ARG A 14 -1.06 -3.17 3.73
N VAL A 15 -0.64 -3.88 2.71
CA VAL A 15 -1.51 -4.53 1.75
C VAL A 15 -1.70 -5.96 2.20
N ARG A 16 -2.95 -6.38 2.39
CA ARG A 16 -3.31 -7.77 2.65
C ARG A 16 -4.13 -8.28 1.47
N ILE A 17 -3.64 -9.33 0.84
CA ILE A 17 -4.30 -10.08 -0.22
C ILE A 17 -4.96 -11.31 0.43
N SER A 18 -6.23 -11.54 0.11
CA SER A 18 -6.97 -12.73 0.52
C SER A 18 -7.44 -13.47 -0.73
N GLN A 19 -7.11 -14.75 -0.80
CA GLN A 19 -7.57 -15.69 -1.82
C GLN A 19 -8.40 -16.79 -1.17
N PRO A 20 -9.36 -17.39 -1.88
CA PRO A 20 -10.03 -18.60 -1.40
C PRO A 20 -8.98 -19.73 -1.27
N ASP A 21 -9.02 -20.44 -0.15
CA ASP A 21 -8.20 -21.63 0.13
C ASP A 21 -6.68 -21.42 0.25
N GLU A 22 -6.21 -20.17 0.32
CA GLU A 22 -4.80 -19.84 0.57
C GLU A 22 -4.62 -18.94 1.79
N GLU A 23 -3.42 -19.00 2.40
CA GLU A 23 -3.09 -18.09 3.49
C GLU A 23 -3.01 -16.63 2.98
N PRO A 24 -3.48 -15.65 3.78
CA PRO A 24 -3.42 -14.25 3.38
C PRO A 24 -1.98 -13.78 3.21
N LEU A 25 -1.66 -13.28 2.02
CA LEU A 25 -0.37 -12.67 1.72
C LEU A 25 -0.36 -11.22 2.16
N GLU A 26 0.71 -10.80 2.82
CA GLU A 26 0.83 -9.44 3.35
C GLU A 26 2.17 -8.82 2.99
N PHE A 27 2.15 -7.58 2.51
CA PHE A 27 3.34 -6.82 2.23
C PHE A 27 3.13 -5.34 2.58
N THR A 28 4.23 -4.61 2.76
CA THR A 28 4.20 -3.19 3.10
C THR A 28 4.65 -2.37 1.91
N ILE A 29 3.89 -1.33 1.59
CA ILE A 29 4.25 -0.32 0.59
C ILE A 29 4.42 1.05 1.26
N PHE A 30 5.27 1.87 0.69
CA PHE A 30 5.53 3.22 1.16
C PHE A 30 4.99 4.21 0.15
N ALA A 31 4.05 5.05 0.58
CA ALA A 31 3.42 6.06 -0.25
C ALA A 31 3.06 7.30 0.59
N GLU A 32 2.94 8.46 -0.04
CA GLU A 32 2.62 9.71 0.65
C GLU A 32 1.14 9.75 1.04
N THR A 33 0.29 9.21 0.16
CA THR A 33 -1.17 9.21 0.29
C THR A 33 -1.75 7.79 0.31
N LEU A 34 -3.02 7.67 0.71
CA LEU A 34 -3.76 6.41 0.59
C LEU A 34 -4.02 6.07 -0.88
N GLU A 35 -4.31 7.07 -1.71
CA GLU A 35 -4.63 6.91 -3.13
C GLU A 35 -3.45 6.30 -3.90
N GLU A 36 -2.24 6.85 -3.71
CA GLU A 36 -1.01 6.27 -4.27
C GLU A 36 -0.79 4.84 -3.78
N ALA A 37 -1.03 4.57 -2.49
CA ALA A 37 -0.90 3.24 -1.92
C ALA A 37 -1.90 2.25 -2.56
N GLU A 38 -3.15 2.67 -2.78
CA GLU A 38 -4.18 1.87 -3.42
C GLU A 38 -3.89 1.62 -4.90
N GLU A 39 -3.36 2.60 -5.62
CA GLU A 39 -2.96 2.45 -7.02
C GLU A 39 -1.79 1.47 -7.16
N MET A 40 -0.75 1.62 -6.34
CA MET A 40 0.37 0.68 -6.28
C MET A 40 -0.10 -0.74 -5.91
N ALA A 41 -0.94 -0.87 -4.87
CA ALA A 41 -1.51 -2.14 -4.46
C ALA A 41 -2.34 -2.75 -5.59
N ARG A 42 -3.19 -1.97 -6.26
CA ARG A 42 -4.00 -2.43 -7.38
C ARG A 42 -3.14 -2.95 -8.52
N PHE A 43 -2.09 -2.22 -8.88
CA PHE A 43 -1.18 -2.61 -9.96
C PHE A 43 -0.46 -3.92 -9.60
N MET A 44 0.12 -4.02 -8.41
CA MET A 44 0.84 -5.22 -7.96
C MET A 44 -0.09 -6.43 -7.82
N VAL A 45 -1.24 -6.26 -7.17
CA VAL A 45 -2.18 -7.37 -6.91
C VAL A 45 -2.84 -7.87 -8.18
N LYS A 46 -3.30 -6.98 -9.08
CA LYS A 46 -3.97 -7.45 -10.31
C LYS A 46 -3.03 -8.17 -11.29
N GLN A 47 -1.74 -7.83 -11.29
CA GLN A 47 -0.75 -8.53 -12.13
C GLN A 47 -0.46 -9.94 -11.62
N SER A 48 -0.42 -10.13 -10.29
CA SER A 48 -0.06 -11.42 -9.68
C SER A 48 -1.25 -12.30 -9.31
N PHE A 49 -2.40 -11.69 -8.96
CA PHE A 49 -3.57 -12.37 -8.39
C PHE A 49 -4.89 -11.81 -8.95
N PRO A 50 -5.26 -12.16 -10.20
CA PRO A 50 -6.37 -11.54 -10.92
C PRO A 50 -7.75 -11.72 -10.26
N PHE A 51 -7.93 -12.72 -9.40
CA PHE A 51 -9.20 -13.01 -8.70
C PHE A 51 -9.15 -12.73 -7.19
N ALA A 52 -8.03 -12.22 -6.67
CA ALA A 52 -7.87 -11.99 -5.25
C ALA A 52 -8.56 -10.70 -4.81
N SER A 53 -9.06 -10.72 -3.57
CA SER A 53 -9.47 -9.50 -2.87
C SER A 53 -8.26 -8.94 -2.13
N TYR A 54 -8.13 -7.62 -2.05
CA TYR A 54 -7.08 -7.00 -1.24
C TYR A 54 -7.62 -5.84 -0.41
N SER A 55 -6.90 -5.52 0.66
CA SER A 55 -7.18 -4.37 1.52
C SER A 55 -5.89 -3.61 1.80
N VAL A 56 -5.98 -2.28 1.88
CA VAL A 56 -4.87 -1.39 2.20
C VAL A 56 -5.16 -0.74 3.54
N LYS A 57 -4.28 -0.94 4.53
CA LYS A 57 -4.40 -0.35 5.86
C LYS A 57 -3.13 0.40 6.24
N LYS A 58 -3.29 1.60 6.78
CA LYS A 58 -2.17 2.39 7.29
C LYS A 58 -1.55 1.68 8.50
N LEU A 59 -0.26 1.35 8.41
CA LEU A 59 0.50 0.78 9.53
C LEU A 59 1.01 1.86 10.48
N GLY A 60 1.34 3.04 9.92
CA GLY A 60 1.88 4.14 10.71
C GLY A 60 2.77 5.06 9.87
N ARG A 61 3.36 6.05 10.55
CA ARG A 61 4.38 6.90 9.95
C ARG A 61 5.70 6.16 10.07
N VAL A 62 6.38 5.94 8.96
CA VAL A 62 7.75 5.44 8.99
C VAL A 62 8.61 6.67 9.19
N LEU A 63 9.37 6.69 10.29
CA LEU A 63 10.21 7.81 10.69
C LEU A 63 11.41 7.96 9.75
#